data_AF-A0A1H8BGH9-F1
#
_entry.id   AF-A0A1H8BGH9-F1
#
_cell.length_a   1.000
_cell.length_b   1.000
_cell.length_c   1.000
_cell.angle_alpha   90.00
_cell.angle_beta   90.00
_cell.angle_gamma   90.00
#
_symmetry.space_group_name_H-M   'P 1'
#
loop_
_entity.id
_entity.type
_entity.pdbx_description
1 polymer ?
#
loop_
_entity_poly.entity_id
_entity_poly.type
_entity_poly.pdbx_seq_one_letter_code
_entity_poly.pdbx_strand_id
1 'polypeptide(L)'
;MSAGEWGFFIGLTPGAILAIKNMVYFQKVINRAESIARASGQLLDFNLSSELKSDFLLRPSRLIKANDSPAIVEAKTCLLEARRGVLRRHALAFAYIAIGAFVGMVSAIALSEHL
;
A
#
# COMPACT_ATOMS: atom_id res chain seq x y z
N MET A 1 -28.76 -12.82 0.87
CA MET A 1 -28.04 -11.55 0.73
C MET A 1 -29.03 -10.47 0.39
N SER A 2 -29.03 -9.35 1.11
CA SER A 2 -29.90 -8.21 0.84
C SER A 2 -29.36 -7.39 -0.35
N ALA A 3 -30.24 -6.60 -1.00
CA ALA A 3 -29.82 -5.71 -2.08
C ALA A 3 -28.77 -4.67 -1.62
N GLY A 4 -28.84 -4.26 -0.34
CA GLY A 4 -27.85 -3.37 0.28
C GLY A 4 -26.47 -3.99 0.42
N GLU A 5 -26.37 -5.29 0.74
CA GLU A 5 -25.10 -6.01 0.79
C GLU A 5 -24.46 -6.08 -0.60
N TRP A 6 -25.25 -6.39 -1.64
CA TRP A 6 -24.76 -6.41 -3.02
C TRP A 6 -24.27 -5.03 -3.49
N GLY A 7 -25.00 -3.95 -3.18
CA GLY A 7 -24.59 -2.58 -3.49
C GLY A 7 -23.29 -2.17 -2.80
N PHE A 8 -23.14 -2.54 -1.52
CA PHE A 8 -21.91 -2.30 -0.77
C PHE A 8 -20.70 -3.07 -1.34
N PHE A 9 -20.86 -4.37 -1.63
CA PHE A 9 -19.78 -5.19 -2.18
C PHE A 9 -19.36 -4.74 -3.58
N ILE A 10 -20.32 -4.42 -4.46
CA ILE A 10 -20.02 -3.91 -5.80
C ILE A 10 -19.30 -2.56 -5.72
N GLY A 11 -19.70 -1.69 -4.80
CA GLY A 11 -19.05 -0.40 -4.58
C GLY A 11 -17.61 -0.51 -4.07
N LEU A 12 -17.33 -1.45 -3.16
CA LEU A 12 -16.01 -1.60 -2.53
C LEU A 12 -14.99 -2.35 -3.42
N THR A 13 -15.47 -3.23 -4.31
CA THR A 13 -14.65 -4.13 -5.11
C THR A 13 -13.56 -3.44 -5.93
N PRO A 14 -13.82 -2.35 -6.68
CA PRO A 14 -12.78 -1.67 -7.46
C PRO A 14 -11.62 -1.15 -6.60
N GLY A 15 -11.94 -0.59 -5.44
CA GLY A 15 -10.93 -0.09 -4.50
C GLY A 15 -10.10 -1.22 -3.87
N ALA A 16 -10.74 -2.35 -3.52
CA ALA A 16 -10.05 -3.53 -3.00
C ALA A 16 -9.09 -4.14 -4.04
N ILE A 17 -9.51 -4.25 -5.30
CA ILE A 17 -8.65 -4.75 -6.38
C ILE A 17 -7.42 -3.84 -6.57
N LEU A 18 -7.60 -2.52 -6.53
CA LEU A 18 -6.50 -1.55 -6.62
C LEU A 18 -5.53 -1.69 -5.45
N ALA A 19 -6.04 -1.85 -4.22
CA ALA A 19 -5.23 -2.07 -3.03
C ALA A 19 -4.36 -3.34 -3.18
N ILE A 20 -4.98 -4.47 -3.53
CA ILE A 20 -4.27 -5.75 -3.70
C ILE A 20 -3.21 -5.65 -4.80
N LYS A 21 -3.55 -5.10 -5.97
CA LYS A 21 -2.57 -4.92 -7.06
C LYS A 21 -1.38 -4.07 -6.61
N ASN A 22 -1.63 -3.03 -5.83
CA ASN A 22 -0.58 -2.17 -5.32
C ASN A 22 0.27 -2.84 -4.23
N MET A 23 -0.32 -3.66 -3.37
CA MET A 23 0.41 -4.48 -2.39
C MET A 23 1.33 -5.49 -3.09
N VAL A 24 0.84 -6.18 -4.13
CA VAL A 24 1.66 -7.11 -4.93
C VAL A 24 2.82 -6.38 -5.61
N TYR A 25 2.56 -5.20 -6.18
CA TYR A 25 3.62 -4.36 -6.75
C TYR A 25 4.66 -3.96 -5.68
N PHE A 26 4.20 -3.51 -4.51
CA PHE A 26 5.11 -3.10 -3.45
C PHE A 26 5.95 -4.26 -2.91
N GLN A 27 5.36 -5.45 -2.77
CA GLN A 27 6.10 -6.66 -2.39
C GLN A 27 7.21 -6.99 -3.38
N LYS A 28 7.00 -6.79 -4.68
CA LYS A 28 8.06 -6.98 -5.69
C LYS A 28 9.19 -5.98 -5.51
N VAL A 29 8.89 -4.72 -5.16
CA VAL A 29 9.90 -3.70 -4.88
C VAL A 29 10.69 -4.07 -3.62
N ILE A 30 10.01 -4.52 -2.55
CA ILE A 30 10.66 -5.00 -1.33
C ILE A 30 11.63 -6.13 -1.67
N ASN A 31 11.15 -7.19 -2.34
CA ASN A 31 11.98 -8.33 -2.71
C ASN A 31 13.20 -7.91 -3.56
N ARG A 32 13.03 -6.92 -4.46
CA ARG A 32 14.14 -6.37 -5.24
C ARG A 32 15.15 -5.66 -4.35
N ALA A 33 14.72 -4.79 -3.44
CA ALA A 33 15.60 -4.10 -2.50
C ALA A 33 16.36 -5.10 -1.60
N GLU A 34 15.67 -6.12 -1.07
CA GLU A 34 16.30 -7.17 -0.28
C GLU A 34 17.32 -7.97 -1.11
N SER A 35 17.04 -8.24 -2.38
CA SER A 35 17.97 -8.94 -3.27
C SER A 35 19.25 -8.14 -3.54
N ILE A 36 19.15 -6.81 -3.67
CA ILE A 36 20.30 -5.91 -3.83
C ILE A 36 21.19 -5.98 -2.58
N ALA A 37 20.61 -5.87 -1.39
CA ALA A 37 21.37 -5.98 -0.14
C ALA A 37 22.04 -7.36 0.00
N ARG A 38 21.30 -8.45 -0.28
CA ARG A 38 21.82 -9.83 -0.17
C ARG A 38 22.96 -10.12 -1.15
N ALA A 39 22.93 -9.55 -2.36
CA ALA A 39 24.00 -9.70 -3.34
C ALA A 39 25.36 -9.17 -2.82
N SER A 40 25.34 -8.22 -1.90
CA SER A 40 26.53 -7.69 -1.23
C SER A 40 26.80 -8.29 0.16
N GLY A 41 26.15 -9.42 0.50
CA GLY A 41 26.31 -10.09 1.79
C GLY A 41 25.66 -9.36 2.97
N GLN A 42 24.74 -8.43 2.70
CA GLN A 42 24.08 -7.62 3.73
C GLN A 42 22.61 -7.96 3.84
N LEU A 43 22.05 -7.71 5.02
CA LEU A 43 20.65 -7.98 5.31
C LEU A 43 19.87 -6.67 5.37
N LEU A 44 18.92 -6.52 4.47
CA LEU A 44 17.85 -5.54 4.56
C LEU A 44 16.56 -6.33 4.76
N ASP A 45 15.90 -6.17 5.90
CA ASP A 45 14.60 -6.81 6.15
C ASP A 45 13.54 -5.75 6.33
N PHE A 46 12.76 -5.53 5.26
CA PHE A 46 11.70 -4.53 5.29
C PHE A 46 10.47 -5.03 6.05
N ASN A 47 10.24 -6.35 6.07
CA ASN A 47 9.03 -6.92 6.64
C ASN A 47 9.10 -7.03 8.17
N LEU A 48 10.29 -7.25 8.73
CA LEU A 48 10.50 -7.34 10.17
C LEU A 48 10.88 -5.99 10.82
N SER A 49 11.41 -5.02 10.05
CA SER A 49 11.83 -3.73 10.62
C SER A 49 10.71 -2.69 10.66
N SER A 50 10.09 -2.52 11.84
CA SER A 50 9.10 -1.46 12.08
C SER A 50 9.68 -0.05 11.91
N GLU A 51 10.94 0.16 12.29
CA GLU A 51 11.64 1.43 12.09
C GLU A 51 11.76 1.75 10.61
N LEU A 52 12.20 0.80 9.80
CA LEU A 52 12.37 0.97 8.35
C LEU A 52 11.03 1.29 7.67
N LYS A 53 9.94 0.63 8.09
CA LYS A 53 8.57 0.95 7.62
C LYS A 53 8.16 2.36 8.01
N SER A 54 8.41 2.75 9.25
CA SER A 54 8.09 4.09 9.76
C SER A 54 8.84 5.18 9.00
N ASP A 55 10.14 5.02 8.80
CA ASP A 55 10.96 5.96 8.02
C ASP A 55 10.50 6.00 6.56
N PHE A 56 10.20 4.83 5.97
CA PHE A 56 9.65 4.77 4.62
C PHE A 56 8.32 5.52 4.51
N LEU A 57 7.40 5.37 5.46
CA LEU A 57 6.06 5.97 5.39
C LEU A 57 6.06 7.45 5.78
N LEU A 58 6.70 7.79 6.90
CA LEU A 58 6.53 9.08 7.58
C LEU A 58 7.74 10.00 7.45
N ARG A 59 8.95 9.45 7.34
CA ARG A 59 10.21 10.21 7.41
C ARG A 59 11.21 9.74 6.35
N PRO A 60 10.91 9.91 5.04
CA PRO A 60 11.73 9.33 3.97
C PRO A 60 13.18 9.83 3.96
N SER A 61 13.44 11.03 4.49
CA SER A 61 14.78 11.59 4.64
C SER A 61 15.65 10.85 5.66
N ARG A 62 15.07 10.04 6.56
CA ARG A 62 15.79 9.24 7.56
C ARG A 62 16.04 7.80 7.12
N LEU A 63 15.45 7.38 6.00
CA LEU A 63 15.55 6.00 5.55
C LEU A 63 17.02 5.63 5.27
N ILE A 64 17.74 6.49 4.55
CA ILE A 64 19.17 6.36 4.29
C ILE A 64 19.93 6.99 5.45
N LYS A 65 20.78 6.20 6.12
CA LYS A 65 21.57 6.60 7.28
C LYS A 65 23.02 6.85 6.85
N ALA A 66 23.72 7.75 7.55
CA ALA A 66 25.10 8.13 7.21
C ALA A 66 26.11 6.97 7.30
N ASN A 67 25.79 5.93 8.06
CA ASN A 67 26.58 4.71 8.23
C ASN A 67 26.12 3.54 7.34
N ASP A 68 25.16 3.76 6.45
CA ASP A 68 24.75 2.74 5.49
C ASP A 68 25.89 2.46 4.50
N SER A 69 26.10 1.18 4.21
CA SER A 69 26.99 0.78 3.13
C SER A 69 26.44 1.23 1.77
N PRO A 70 27.28 1.30 0.71
CA PRO A 70 26.80 1.58 -0.65
C PRO A 70 25.66 0.65 -1.11
N ALA A 71 25.71 -0.63 -0.75
CA ALA A 71 24.67 -1.60 -1.11
C ALA A 71 23.34 -1.38 -0.37
N ILE A 72 23.38 -1.01 0.92
CA ILE A 72 22.16 -0.64 1.65
C ILE A 72 21.59 0.67 1.11
N VAL A 73 22.44 1.64 0.75
CA VAL A 73 22.02 2.90 0.13
C VAL A 73 21.27 2.61 -1.18
N GLU A 74 21.82 1.76 -2.05
CA GLU A 74 21.17 1.37 -3.31
C GLU A 74 19.83 0.67 -3.08
N ALA A 75 19.79 -0.30 -2.16
CA ALA A 75 18.58 -1.03 -1.81
C ALA A 75 17.47 -0.10 -1.26
N LYS A 76 17.84 0.83 -0.36
CA LYS A 76 16.90 1.82 0.20
C LYS A 76 16.47 2.87 -0.84
N THR A 77 17.34 3.22 -1.77
CA THR A 77 16.99 4.10 -2.89
C THR A 77 15.94 3.45 -3.78
N CYS A 78 16.07 2.14 -4.08
CA CYS A 78 15.05 1.37 -4.80
C CYS A 78 13.67 1.42 -4.11
N LEU A 79 13.63 1.37 -2.77
CA LEU A 79 12.38 1.56 -2.02
C LEU A 79 11.85 3.00 -2.19
N LEU A 80 12.70 4.01 -2.00
CA LEU A 80 12.31 5.43 -2.07
C LEU A 80 11.76 5.83 -3.45
N GLU A 81 12.34 5.31 -4.53
CA GLU A 81 11.85 5.55 -5.90
C GLU A 81 10.41 5.08 -6.08
N ALA A 82 10.06 3.93 -5.51
CA ALA A 82 8.70 3.39 -5.60
C ALA A 82 7.72 4.10 -4.64
N ARG A 83 8.21 4.75 -3.59
CA ARG A 83 7.41 5.28 -2.47
C ARG A 83 6.22 6.13 -2.93
N ARG A 84 6.48 7.16 -3.76
CA ARG A 84 5.43 8.10 -4.19
C ARG A 84 4.32 7.38 -4.96
N GLY A 85 4.69 6.43 -5.81
CA GLY A 85 3.74 5.61 -6.57
C GLY A 85 2.92 4.71 -5.67
N VAL A 86 3.55 4.02 -4.72
CA VAL A 86 2.90 3.13 -3.75
C VAL A 86 1.91 3.90 -2.87
N LEU A 87 2.32 5.04 -2.31
CA LEU A 87 1.47 5.86 -1.44
C LEU A 87 0.29 6.44 -2.21
N ARG A 88 0.51 6.96 -3.42
CA ARG A 88 -0.58 7.52 -4.26
C ARG A 88 -1.62 6.46 -4.60
N ARG A 89 -1.18 5.25 -4.99
CA ARG A 89 -2.09 4.15 -5.33
C ARG A 89 -2.85 3.61 -4.12
N HIS A 90 -2.22 3.54 -2.94
CA HIS A 90 -2.94 3.22 -1.70
C HIS A 90 -3.98 4.29 -1.35
N ALA A 91 -3.62 5.57 -1.42
CA ALA A 91 -4.55 6.67 -1.17
C ALA A 91 -5.75 6.64 -2.13
N LEU A 92 -5.52 6.38 -3.42
CA LEU A 92 -6.59 6.19 -4.40
C LEU A 92 -7.45 4.97 -4.06
N ALA A 93 -6.85 3.83 -3.71
CA ALA A 93 -7.59 2.64 -3.33
C ALA A 93 -8.50 2.91 -2.11
N PHE A 94 -7.98 3.59 -1.07
CA PHE A 94 -8.77 4.02 0.07
C PHE A 94 -9.91 4.97 -0.32
N ALA A 95 -9.66 5.93 -1.21
CA ALA A 95 -10.70 6.83 -1.70
C ALA A 95 -11.83 6.07 -2.41
N TYR A 96 -11.49 5.12 -3.30
CA TYR A 96 -12.49 4.27 -3.96
C TYR A 96 -13.28 3.42 -2.98
N ILE A 97 -12.62 2.82 -1.98
CA ILE A 97 -13.30 2.05 -0.93
C ILE A 97 -14.28 2.95 -0.15
N ALA A 98 -13.83 4.15 0.26
CA ALA A 98 -14.67 5.08 1.02
C ALA A 98 -15.89 5.55 0.24
N ILE A 99 -15.70 5.94 -1.03
CA ILE A 99 -16.80 6.35 -1.92
C ILE A 99 -17.77 5.18 -2.15
N GLY A 100 -17.25 3.99 -2.45
CA GLY A 100 -18.05 2.79 -2.67
C GLY A 100 -18.86 2.40 -1.44
N ALA A 101 -18.25 2.43 -0.25
CA ALA A 101 -18.92 2.17 1.02
C ALA A 101 -20.03 3.19 1.31
N PHE A 102 -19.75 4.49 1.08
CA PHE A 102 -20.72 5.56 1.28
C PHE A 102 -21.92 5.43 0.32
N VAL A 103 -21.68 5.23 -0.97
CA VAL A 103 -22.74 5.04 -1.97
C VAL A 103 -23.56 3.79 -1.67
N GLY A 104 -22.92 2.69 -1.26
CA GLY A 104 -23.59 1.46 -0.86
C GLY A 104 -24.52 1.69 0.34
N MET A 105 -24.04 2.41 1.35
CA MET A 105 -24.83 2.76 2.54
C MET A 105 -26.04 3.64 2.21
N VAL A 106 -25.85 4.73 1.46
CA VAL A 106 -26.95 5.63 1.06
C VAL A 106 -27.98 4.90 0.22
N SER A 107 -27.54 4.08 -0.74
CA SER A 107 -28.43 3.28 -1.58
C SER A 107 -29.24 2.29 -0.74
N ALA A 108 -28.63 1.65 0.26
CA ALA A 108 -29.32 0.71 1.13
C ALA A 108 -30.41 1.38 1.97
N ILE A 109 -30.14 2.57 2.52
CA ILE A 109 -31.12 3.37 3.27
C ILE A 109 -32.29 3.76 2.35
N ALA A 110 -31.99 4.35 1.19
CA ALA A 110 -33.01 4.78 0.24
C ALA A 110 -33.88 3.60 -0.24
N LEU A 111 -33.30 2.43 -0.47
CA LEU A 111 -34.05 1.23 -0.87
C LEU A 111 -34.92 0.69 0.27
N SER A 112 -34.47 0.84 1.53
CA SER A 112 -35.22 0.40 2.71
C SER A 112 -36.43 1.29 3.03
N GLU A 113 -36.42 2.55 2.61
CA GLU A 113 -37.56 3.47 2.77
C GLU A 113 -38.65 3.27 1.70
N HIS A 114 -38.32 2.59 0.60
CA HIS A 114 -39.23 2.31 -0.53
C HIS A 114 -39.78 0.88 -0.56
N LEU A 115 -39.44 0.04 0.44
CA LEU A 115 -39.95 -1.32 0.64
C LEU A 115 -40.78 -1.39 1.93
#